data_AF-A0A6I1R7T3-F1
#
_entry.id   AF-A0A6I1R7T3-F1
#
_cell.length_a   1.000
_cell.length_b   1.000
_cell.length_c   1.000
_cell.angle_alpha   90.00
_cell.angle_beta   90.00
_cell.angle_gamma   90.00
#
_symmetry.space_group_name_H-M   'P 1'
#
loop_
_entity.id
_entity.type
_entity.pdbx_description
1 polymer ?
#
loop_
_entity_poly.entity_id
_entity_poly.type
_entity_poly.pdbx_seq_one_letter_code
_entity_poly.pdbx_strand_id
1 'polypeptide(L)'
;MANEQETGIAATLGILAAIGGIVLIFMGNPFWGLLAELCAIVLGIVGFFMAASPRVSGGILSIAAIVIAVFGLGFSVLGMVGAIVF
;
A
#
# COMPACT_ATOMS: atom_id res chain seq x y z
N MET A 1 17.84 -10.05 -13.60
CA MET A 1 16.79 -11.08 -13.67
C MET A 1 16.16 -11.38 -12.31
N ALA A 2 16.80 -12.13 -11.39
CA ALA A 2 16.16 -12.47 -10.09
C ALA A 2 15.74 -11.23 -9.26
N ASN A 3 16.65 -10.28 -9.02
CA ASN A 3 16.34 -9.06 -8.24
C ASN A 3 15.28 -8.16 -8.89
N GLU A 4 15.24 -8.07 -10.22
CA GLU A 4 14.25 -7.25 -10.93
C GLU A 4 12.84 -7.86 -10.79
N GLN A 5 12.75 -9.19 -10.81
CA GLN A 5 11.49 -9.89 -10.64
C GLN A 5 10.98 -9.81 -9.19
N GLU A 6 11.87 -9.95 -8.20
CA GLU A 6 11.53 -9.77 -6.79
C GLU A 6 11.05 -8.35 -6.48
N THR A 7 11.69 -7.34 -7.09
CA THR A 7 11.25 -5.93 -7.02
C THR A 7 9.82 -5.79 -7.53
N GLY A 8 9.52 -6.36 -8.70
CA GLY A 8 8.20 -6.32 -9.31
C GLY A 8 7.13 -6.98 -8.45
N ILE A 9 7.44 -8.11 -7.81
CA ILE A 9 6.50 -8.82 -6.93
C ILE A 9 6.18 -7.98 -5.68
N ALA A 10 7.20 -7.45 -4.99
CA ALA A 10 6.99 -6.63 -3.80
C ALA A 10 6.17 -5.36 -4.10
N ALA A 11 6.48 -4.68 -5.21
CA ALA A 11 5.73 -3.52 -5.67
C ALA A 11 4.27 -3.86 -6.02
N THR A 12 4.05 -4.99 -6.69
CA THR A 12 2.71 -5.46 -7.06
C THR A 12 1.88 -5.81 -5.84
N LEU A 13 2.46 -6.55 -4.89
CA LEU A 13 1.79 -6.88 -3.63
C LEU A 13 1.50 -5.61 -2.81
N GLY A 14 2.39 -4.62 -2.82
CA GLY A 14 2.16 -3.32 -2.20
C GLY A 14 0.95 -2.60 -2.79
N ILE A 15 0.83 -2.54 -4.12
CA ILE A 15 -0.34 -1.95 -4.78
C ILE A 15 -1.63 -2.71 -4.45
N LEU A 16 -1.61 -4.04 -4.52
CA LEU A 16 -2.78 -4.85 -4.22
C LEU A 16 -3.22 -4.70 -2.76
N ALA A 17 -2.27 -4.63 -1.83
CA ALA A 17 -2.54 -4.35 -0.43
C ALA A 17 -3.15 -2.95 -0.24
N ALA A 18 -2.66 -1.92 -0.95
CA ALA A 18 -3.20 -0.57 -0.88
C ALA A 18 -4.66 -0.52 -1.40
N ILE A 19 -4.91 -1.09 -2.58
CA ILE A 19 -6.26 -1.14 -3.14
C ILE A 19 -7.20 -1.95 -2.23
N GLY A 20 -6.74 -3.09 -1.74
CA GLY A 20 -7.49 -3.91 -0.79
C GLY A 20 -7.81 -3.17 0.51
N GLY A 21 -6.87 -2.37 1.02
CA GLY A 21 -7.06 -1.50 2.18
C GLY A 21 -8.18 -0.50 1.97
N ILE A 22 -8.15 0.24 0.87
CA ILE A 22 -9.22 1.17 0.49
C ILE A 22 -10.59 0.48 0.42
N VAL A 23 -10.67 -0.70 -0.21
CA VAL A 23 -11.91 -1.47 -0.29
C VAL A 23 -12.43 -1.84 1.10
N LEU A 24 -11.56 -2.30 2.00
CA LEU A 24 -11.93 -2.65 3.38
C LEU A 24 -12.47 -1.44 4.17
N ILE A 25 -11.87 -0.25 3.99
CA ILE A 25 -12.37 0.99 4.60
C ILE A 25 -13.81 1.25 4.17
N PHE A 26 -14.07 1.23 2.85
CA PHE A 26 -15.41 1.50 2.30
C PHE A 26 -16.42 0.37 2.56
N MET A 27 -15.96 -0.84 2.89
CA MET A 27 -16.81 -1.93 3.39
C MET A 27 -17.12 -1.81 4.91
N GLY A 28 -16.76 -0.70 5.55
CA GLY A 28 -17.04 -0.47 6.97
C GLY A 28 -16.07 -1.18 7.92
N ASN A 29 -14.90 -1.63 7.42
CA ASN A 29 -13.88 -2.30 8.20
C ASN A 29 -12.59 -1.45 8.27
N PRO A 30 -12.65 -0.23 8.86
CA PRO A 30 -11.54 0.73 8.78
C PRO A 30 -10.27 0.26 9.51
N PHE A 31 -10.39 -0.58 10.54
CA PHE A 31 -9.23 -1.18 11.23
C PHE A 31 -8.45 -2.15 10.35
N TRP A 32 -9.15 -2.98 9.58
CA TRP A 32 -8.54 -3.90 8.62
C TRP A 32 -7.98 -3.15 7.42
N GLY A 33 -8.67 -2.08 7.00
CA GLY A 33 -8.16 -1.11 6.03
C GLY A 33 -6.82 -0.55 6.47
N LEU A 34 -6.73 0.01 7.69
CA LEU A 34 -5.49 0.55 8.24
C LEU A 34 -4.34 -0.46 8.22
N LEU A 35 -4.59 -1.69 8.66
CA LEU A 35 -3.56 -2.74 8.67
C LEU A 35 -3.07 -3.04 7.25
N ALA A 36 -3.97 -3.15 6.28
CA ALA A 36 -3.62 -3.38 4.88
C ALA A 36 -2.80 -2.22 4.30
N GLU A 37 -3.15 -0.97 4.62
CA GLU A 37 -2.39 0.20 4.16
C GLU A 37 -0.99 0.28 4.78
N LEU A 38 -0.84 -0.08 6.07
CA LEU A 38 0.48 -0.17 6.70
C LEU A 38 1.34 -1.24 6.02
N CYS A 39 0.78 -2.41 5.73
CA CYS A 39 1.46 -3.46 4.97
C CYS A 39 1.84 -2.98 3.56
N ALA A 40 0.95 -2.26 2.88
CA ALA A 40 1.20 -1.70 1.55
C ALA A 40 2.37 -0.73 1.54
N ILE A 41 2.48 0.14 2.56
CA ILE A 41 3.62 1.07 2.72
C ILE A 41 4.91 0.28 2.92
N VAL A 42 4.93 -0.72 3.80
CA VAL A 42 6.12 -1.53 4.06
C VAL A 42 6.56 -2.26 2.78
N LEU A 43 5.64 -2.92 2.08
CA LEU A 43 5.92 -3.61 0.82
C LEU A 43 6.37 -2.66 -0.29
N GLY A 44 5.75 -1.48 -0.37
CA GLY A 44 6.14 -0.42 -1.29
C GLY A 44 7.56 0.06 -1.02
N ILE A 45 7.93 0.30 0.25
CA ILE A 45 9.28 0.71 0.66
C ILE A 45 10.30 -0.38 0.33
N VAL A 46 10.00 -1.65 0.65
CA VAL A 46 10.86 -2.79 0.33
C VAL A 46 11.08 -2.90 -1.19
N GLY A 47 10.00 -2.86 -1.97
CA GLY A 47 10.10 -2.87 -3.44
C GLY A 47 10.85 -1.65 -3.98
N PHE A 48 10.74 -0.49 -3.35
CA PHE A 48 11.50 0.69 -3.77
C PHE A 48 13.01 0.53 -3.54
N PHE A 49 13.42 -0.01 -2.38
CA PHE A 49 14.84 -0.25 -2.08
C PHE A 49 15.45 -1.40 -2.89
N MET A 50 14.64 -2.41 -3.25
CA MET A 50 15.09 -3.51 -4.10
C MET A 50 15.22 -3.11 -5.58
N ALA A 51 14.56 -2.02 -5.99
CA ALA A 51 14.57 -1.56 -7.37
C ALA A 51 15.97 -1.15 -7.83
N ALA A 52 16.50 -1.88 -8.83
CA ALA A 52 17.77 -1.59 -9.48
C ALA A 52 17.83 -0.15 -10.05
N SER A 53 16.68 0.38 -10.48
CA SER A 53 16.50 1.81 -10.73
C SER A 53 15.05 2.23 -10.49
N PRO A 54 14.81 3.42 -9.88
CA PRO A 54 13.47 3.92 -9.62
C PRO A 54 12.59 4.06 -10.86
N ARG A 55 13.20 4.23 -12.04
CA ARG A 55 12.50 4.57 -13.28
C ARG A 55 12.11 3.36 -14.14
N VAL A 56 12.70 2.17 -13.93
CA VAL A 56 12.58 1.08 -14.92
C VAL A 56 12.27 -0.30 -14.31
N SER A 57 12.55 -0.53 -13.02
CA SER A 57 12.56 -1.89 -12.44
C SER A 57 11.42 -2.23 -11.47
N GLY A 58 10.41 -1.36 -11.36
CA GLY A 58 9.31 -1.51 -10.38
C GLY A 58 9.25 -0.40 -9.33
N GLY A 59 10.27 0.45 -9.27
CA GLY A 59 10.31 1.60 -8.36
C GLY A 59 9.12 2.56 -8.50
N ILE A 60 8.63 2.80 -9.73
CA ILE A 60 7.42 3.62 -9.95
C ILE A 60 6.18 2.98 -9.32
N LEU A 61 6.02 1.67 -9.47
CA LEU A 61 4.90 0.93 -8.87
C LEU A 61 4.98 0.97 -7.34
N SER A 62 6.17 0.82 -6.78
CA SER A 62 6.40 0.99 -5.34
C SER A 62 6.07 2.39 -4.84
N ILE A 63 6.46 3.44 -5.56
CA ILE A 63 6.10 4.82 -5.21
C ILE A 63 4.58 4.98 -5.26
N ALA A 64 3.93 4.47 -6.32
CA ALA A 64 2.48 4.54 -6.46
C ALA A 64 1.78 3.80 -5.30
N ALA A 65 2.23 2.61 -4.92
CA ALA A 65 1.72 1.87 -3.77
C ALA A 65 1.77 2.70 -2.48
N ILE A 66 2.94 3.29 -2.20
CA ILE A 66 3.14 4.12 -0.99
C ILE A 66 2.20 5.33 -1.02
N VAL A 67 2.12 6.05 -2.14
CA VAL A 67 1.28 7.24 -2.25
C VAL A 67 -0.19 6.89 -2.03
N ILE A 68 -0.69 5.85 -2.70
CA ILE A 68 -2.08 5.39 -2.53
C ILE A 68 -2.33 5.01 -1.07
N ALA A 69 -1.39 4.28 -0.45
CA ALA A 69 -1.55 3.83 0.91
C ALA A 69 -1.49 4.94 1.96
N VAL A 70 -0.74 6.01 1.72
CA VAL A 70 -0.75 7.21 2.57
C VAL A 70 -2.13 7.88 2.55
N PHE A 71 -2.78 7.97 1.38
CA PHE A 71 -4.16 8.46 1.31
C PHE A 71 -5.14 7.49 1.99
N GLY A 72 -4.97 6.18 1.78
CA GLY A 72 -5.75 5.13 2.43
C GLY A 72 -5.64 5.17 3.96
N LEU A 73 -4.46 5.46 4.52
CA LEU A 73 -4.28 5.68 5.95
C LEU A 73 -5.11 6.86 6.46
N GLY A 74 -5.12 7.98 5.73
CA GLY A 74 -5.95 9.13 6.07
C GLY A 74 -7.43 8.76 6.12
N PHE A 75 -7.93 8.04 5.10
CA PHE A 75 -9.30 7.56 5.07
C PHE A 75 -9.59 6.53 6.16
N SER A 76 -8.64 5.66 6.50
CA SER A 76 -8.78 4.68 7.59
C SER A 76 -8.95 5.39 8.93
N VAL A 77 -8.17 6.43 9.19
CA VAL A 77 -8.29 7.23 10.42
C VAL A 77 -9.66 7.90 10.50
N LEU A 78 -10.10 8.56 9.41
CA LEU A 78 -11.43 9.16 9.35
C LEU A 78 -12.55 8.11 9.54
N GLY A 79 -12.41 6.95 8.91
CA GLY A 79 -13.36 5.84 9.03
C GLY A 79 -13.42 5.26 10.44
N MET A 80 -12.27 5.11 11.12
CA MET A 80 -12.23 4.67 12.53
C MET A 80 -12.90 5.69 13.44
N VAL A 81 -12.63 6.99 13.26
CA VAL A 81 -13.31 8.04 14.03
C VAL A 81 -14.82 7.96 13.81
N GLY A 82 -15.26 7.82 12.56
CA GLY A 82 -16.67 7.63 12.22
C GLY A 82 -17.29 6.42 12.92
N ALA A 83 -16.62 5.26 12.89
CA ALA A 83 -17.10 4.01 13.48
C ALA A 83 -17.07 3.98 15.03
N ILE A 84 -16.26 4.81 15.68
CA ILE A 84 -16.18 4.90 17.15
C ILE A 84 -17.18 5.92 17.70
N VAL A 85 -17.36 7.04 16.98
CA VAL A 85 -18.15 8.18 17.46
C VAL A 85 -19.65 8.01 17.18
N PHE A 86 -20.02 7.37 16.07
CA PHE A 86 -21.40 7.18 15.62
C PHE A 86 -21.79 5.69 15.64
#